data_AF-A0A1J5EQH9-F1
#
_entry.id   AF-A0A1J5EQH9-F1
#
_cell.length_a   1.000
_cell.length_b   1.000
_cell.length_c   1.000
_cell.angle_alpha   90.00
_cell.angle_beta   90.00
_cell.angle_gamma   90.00
#
_symmetry.space_group_name_H-M   'P 1'
#
loop_
_entity.id
_entity.type
_entity.pdbx_description
1 polymer ?
#
loop_
_entity_poly.entity_id
_entity_poly.type
_entity_poly.pdbx_seq_one_letter_code
_entity_poly.pdbx_strand_id
1 'polypeptide(L)'
;MVNSMIKYSQKKGFTLIELLVTLSLMGLFSIFALQMFSDSFVLQLNYKKQNSDFFEMSVKSAIADKLIRENSGTCGTDNLFVFNGLSADSLRAVFPFPELHCEPGKWGEILVYYSGKRGPGNGFSVGWSGIGYTGE
;
A
#
# COMPACT_ATOMS: atom_id res chain seq x y z
N MET A 1 -52.25 -39.67 46.71
CA MET A 1 -52.06 -38.23 46.95
C MET A 1 -50.57 -37.97 47.15
N VAL A 2 -49.91 -37.36 46.16
CA VAL A 2 -48.46 -37.07 46.21
C VAL A 2 -48.31 -35.56 46.39
N ASN A 3 -47.89 -35.16 47.59
CA ASN A 3 -47.55 -33.76 47.87
C ASN A 3 -46.18 -33.46 47.24
N SER A 4 -46.17 -32.74 46.12
CA SER A 4 -44.93 -32.20 45.56
C SER A 4 -44.46 -31.02 46.41
N MET A 5 -43.40 -31.24 47.20
CA MET A 5 -42.67 -30.14 47.82
C MET A 5 -41.98 -29.31 46.73
N ILE A 6 -42.49 -28.11 46.48
CA ILE A 6 -41.84 -27.10 45.66
C ILE A 6 -40.61 -26.59 46.42
N LYS A 7 -39.42 -27.04 46.03
CA LYS A 7 -38.15 -26.47 46.50
C LYS A 7 -38.04 -25.04 45.95
N TYR A 8 -38.30 -24.05 46.80
CA TYR A 8 -37.95 -22.65 46.51
C TYR A 8 -36.43 -22.50 46.50
N SER A 9 -35.82 -22.57 45.32
CA SER A 9 -34.45 -22.14 45.10
C SER A 9 -34.39 -20.63 45.31
N GLN A 10 -33.82 -20.17 46.43
CA GLN A 10 -33.59 -18.75 46.67
C GLN A 10 -32.78 -18.17 45.50
N LYS A 11 -33.40 -17.31 44.70
CA LYS A 11 -32.69 -16.50 43.71
C LYS A 11 -31.87 -15.47 44.49
N LYS A 12 -30.57 -15.73 44.68
CA LYS A 12 -29.65 -14.74 45.24
C LYS A 12 -29.53 -13.60 44.23
N GLY A 13 -30.10 -12.45 44.54
CA GLY A 13 -29.88 -11.22 43.77
C GLY A 13 -28.47 -10.69 43.99
N PHE A 14 -27.98 -9.89 43.04
CA PHE A 14 -26.72 -9.15 43.20
C PHE A 14 -26.84 -8.16 44.35
N THR A 15 -25.79 -8.08 45.18
CA THR A 15 -25.73 -7.02 46.19
C THR A 15 -25.38 -5.68 45.51
N LEU A 16 -25.84 -4.56 46.08
CA LEU A 16 -25.54 -3.22 45.56
C LEU A 16 -24.01 -2.99 45.44
N ILE A 17 -23.26 -3.50 46.42
CA ILE A 17 -21.79 -3.38 46.47
C ILE A 17 -21.16 -4.18 45.32
N GLU A 18 -21.62 -5.40 45.08
CA GLU A 18 -21.14 -6.24 43.98
C GLU A 18 -21.42 -5.60 42.61
N LEU A 19 -22.58 -4.97 42.45
CA LEU A 19 -22.91 -4.18 41.25
C LEU A 19 -21.95 -2.99 41.07
N LEU A 20 -21.66 -2.25 42.13
CA LEU A 20 -20.82 -1.07 42.07
C LEU A 20 -19.36 -1.43 41.76
N VAL A 21 -18.86 -2.51 42.36
CA VAL A 21 -17.52 -3.05 42.08
C VAL A 21 -17.43 -3.54 40.64
N THR A 22 -18.43 -4.28 40.14
CA THR A 22 -18.42 -4.78 38.76
C THR A 22 -18.45 -3.66 37.72
N LEU A 23 -19.27 -2.63 37.92
CA LEU A 23 -19.28 -1.45 37.05
C LEU A 23 -17.95 -0.70 37.07
N SER A 24 -17.34 -0.56 38.25
CA SER A 24 -16.03 0.09 38.40
C SER A 24 -14.93 -0.69 37.65
N LEU A 25 -14.96 -2.02 37.77
CA LEU A 25 -14.02 -2.92 37.08
C LEU A 25 -14.23 -2.86 35.56
N MET A 26 -15.49 -2.88 35.09
CA MET A 26 -15.83 -2.76 33.67
C MET A 26 -15.37 -1.43 33.08
N GLY A 27 -15.50 -0.33 33.83
CA GLY A 27 -15.03 0.99 33.40
C GLY A 27 -13.51 1.03 33.18
N LEU A 28 -12.75 0.45 34.12
CA LEU A 28 -11.29 0.34 33.98
C LEU A 28 -10.92 -0.47 32.73
N PHE A 29 -11.50 -1.66 32.55
CA PHE A 29 -11.23 -2.48 31.37
C PHE A 29 -11.66 -1.83 30.06
N SER A 30 -12.76 -1.06 30.06
CA SER A 30 -13.23 -0.33 28.88
C SER A 30 -12.21 0.68 28.37
N ILE A 31 -11.53 1.41 29.26
CA ILE A 31 -10.52 2.40 28.85
C ILE A 31 -9.34 1.70 28.16
N PHE A 32 -8.83 0.61 28.75
CA PHE A 32 -7.76 -0.18 28.14
C PHE A 32 -8.17 -0.79 26.80
N ALA A 33 -9.38 -1.36 26.73
CA ALA A 33 -9.91 -1.95 25.52
C ALA A 33 -10.07 -0.91 24.40
N LEU A 34 -10.56 0.28 24.73
CA LEU A 34 -10.73 1.37 23.77
C LEU A 34 -9.38 1.85 23.22
N GLN A 35 -8.37 1.95 24.08
CA GLN A 35 -7.03 2.37 23.65
C GLN A 35 -6.38 1.32 22.74
N MET A 36 -6.41 0.04 23.10
CA MET A 36 -5.91 -1.04 22.23
C MET A 36 -6.65 -1.12 20.90
N PHE A 37 -7.97 -0.91 20.92
CA PHE A 37 -8.78 -0.85 19.71
C PHE A 37 -8.35 0.32 18.81
N SER A 38 -8.23 1.52 19.36
CA SER A 38 -7.79 2.71 18.62
C SER A 38 -6.43 2.50 17.94
N ASP A 39 -5.44 1.99 18.69
CA ASP A 39 -4.10 1.74 18.16
C ASP A 39 -4.11 0.70 17.03
N SER A 40 -4.89 -0.37 17.21
CA SER A 40 -5.04 -1.43 16.20
C SER A 40 -5.72 -0.91 14.93
N PHE A 41 -6.70 -0.02 15.06
CA PHE A 41 -7.39 0.61 13.93
C PHE A 41 -6.46 1.52 13.13
N VAL A 42 -5.69 2.38 13.81
CA VAL A 42 -4.70 3.24 13.15
C VAL A 42 -3.66 2.40 12.42
N LEU A 43 -3.17 1.33 13.06
CA LEU A 43 -2.23 0.40 12.45
C LEU A 43 -2.83 -0.25 11.19
N GLN A 44 -4.05 -0.79 11.25
CA GLN A 44 -4.71 -1.37 10.07
C GLN A 44 -4.90 -0.38 8.93
N LEU A 45 -5.30 0.86 9.22
CA LEU A 45 -5.46 1.90 8.20
C LEU A 45 -4.13 2.21 7.53
N ASN A 46 -3.05 2.34 8.31
CA ASN A 46 -1.71 2.59 7.78
C ASN A 46 -1.21 1.41 6.93
N TYR A 47 -1.41 0.18 7.37
CA TYR A 47 -1.07 -1.02 6.58
C TYR A 47 -1.85 -1.10 5.27
N LYS A 48 -3.16 -0.85 5.29
CA LYS A 48 -3.98 -0.83 4.07
C LYS A 48 -3.51 0.22 3.09
N LYS A 49 -3.24 1.44 3.58
CA LYS A 49 -2.73 2.54 2.77
C LYS A 49 -1.36 2.21 2.15
N GLN A 50 -0.44 1.68 2.96
CA GLN A 50 0.87 1.28 2.47
C GLN A 50 0.79 0.18 1.41
N ASN A 51 -0.09 -0.80 1.59
CA ASN A 51 -0.29 -1.87 0.62
C ASN A 51 -0.96 -1.39 -0.67
N SER A 52 -1.93 -0.46 -0.59
CA SER A 52 -2.52 0.13 -1.79
C SER A 52 -1.50 0.94 -2.59
N ASP A 53 -0.68 1.74 -1.91
CA ASP A 53 0.37 2.55 -2.55
C ASP A 53 1.42 1.63 -3.23
N PHE A 54 1.78 0.53 -2.57
CA PHE A 54 2.70 -0.46 -3.12
C PHE A 54 2.12 -1.17 -4.35
N PHE A 55 0.84 -1.56 -4.28
CA PHE A 55 0.15 -2.19 -5.40
C PHE A 55 0.05 -1.25 -6.60
N GLU A 56 -0.35 0.01 -6.38
CA GLU A 56 -0.43 1.03 -7.42
C GLU A 56 0.94 1.26 -8.10
N MET A 57 2.01 1.37 -7.30
CA MET A 57 3.36 1.51 -7.83
C MET A 57 3.80 0.30 -8.65
N SER A 58 3.44 -0.91 -8.20
CA SER A 58 3.75 -2.16 -8.93
C SER A 58 3.03 -2.23 -10.27
N VAL A 59 1.76 -1.83 -10.31
CA VAL A 59 0.98 -1.76 -11.56
C VAL A 59 1.58 -0.72 -12.52
N LYS A 60 1.88 0.49 -12.03
CA LYS A 60 2.52 1.54 -12.82
C LYS A 60 3.87 1.09 -13.37
N SER A 61 4.68 0.43 -12.54
CA SER A 61 5.99 -0.11 -12.93
C SER A 61 5.89 -1.17 -14.03
N ALA A 62 4.92 -2.09 -13.92
CA ALA A 62 4.67 -3.11 -14.94
C ALA A 62 4.18 -2.51 -16.27
N ILE A 63 3.31 -1.49 -16.22
CA ILE A 63 2.86 -0.75 -17.41
C ILE A 63 4.05 -0.02 -18.07
N ALA A 64 4.90 0.64 -17.27
CA ALA A 64 6.07 1.32 -17.78
C ALA A 64 7.07 0.35 -18.44
N ASP A 65 7.36 -0.78 -17.82
CA ASP A 65 8.24 -1.81 -18.41
C ASP A 65 7.65 -2.34 -19.72
N LYS A 66 6.34 -2.59 -19.77
CA LYS A 66 5.66 -2.99 -21.00
C LYS A 66 5.79 -1.95 -22.11
N LEU A 67 5.53 -0.67 -21.81
CA LEU A 67 5.60 0.42 -22.79
C LEU A 67 7.01 0.61 -23.34
N ILE A 68 8.04 0.52 -22.49
CA ILE A 68 9.46 0.65 -22.89
C ILE A 68 9.90 -0.54 -23.76
N ARG A 69 9.42 -1.76 -23.46
CA ARG A 69 9.76 -2.96 -24.24
C ARG A 69 9.04 -3.06 -25.58
N GLU A 70 7.79 -2.62 -25.65
CA GLU A 70 6.97 -2.73 -26.87
C GLU A 70 7.22 -1.59 -27.86
N ASN A 71 7.81 -0.48 -27.41
CA ASN A 71 7.98 0.72 -28.22
C ASN A 71 9.44 1.17 -28.21
N SER A 72 10.00 1.36 -29.40
CA SER A 72 11.33 1.92 -29.58
C SER A 72 11.41 3.36 -29.11
N GLY A 73 12.57 3.75 -28.59
CA GLY A 73 12.88 5.14 -28.28
C GLY A 73 14.37 5.40 -28.36
N THR A 74 14.72 6.67 -28.25
CA THR A 74 16.11 7.13 -28.24
C THR A 74 16.40 7.90 -26.97
N CYS A 75 17.67 7.81 -26.54
CA CYS A 75 18.16 8.63 -25.44
C CYS A 75 18.57 9.99 -26.01
N GLY A 76 17.89 11.05 -25.57
CA GLY A 76 18.22 12.43 -25.92
C GLY A 76 19.56 12.87 -25.34
N THR A 77 20.07 14.01 -25.81
CA THR A 77 21.33 14.60 -25.34
C THR A 77 21.28 15.12 -23.90
N ASP A 78 20.09 15.20 -23.33
CA ASP A 78 19.75 15.63 -21.97
C ASP A 78 19.51 14.45 -21.01
N ASN A 79 19.88 13.23 -21.40
CA ASN A 79 19.59 11.98 -20.68
C ASN A 79 18.08 11.72 -20.51
N LEU A 80 17.22 12.34 -21.32
CA LEU A 80 15.79 12.04 -21.34
C LEU A 80 15.47 11.00 -22.41
N PHE A 81 14.69 9.99 -22.04
CA PHE A 81 14.24 9.00 -23.00
C PHE A 81 13.01 9.51 -23.76
N VAL A 82 13.07 9.45 -25.09
CA VAL A 82 11.99 9.88 -25.97
C VAL A 82 11.55 8.68 -26.81
N PHE A 83 10.25 8.39 -26.78
CA PHE A 83 9.66 7.37 -27.65
C PHE A 83 9.75 7.81 -29.12
N ASN A 84 10.04 6.87 -30.02
CA ASN A 84 10.12 7.11 -31.45
C ASN A 84 8.81 6.71 -32.14
N GLY A 85 8.53 7.31 -33.30
CA GLY A 85 7.42 6.93 -34.18
C GLY A 85 6.18 7.82 -34.07
N LEU A 86 5.16 7.50 -34.86
CA LEU A 86 3.92 8.30 -34.98
C LEU A 86 3.08 8.35 -33.70
N SER A 87 3.28 7.38 -32.79
CA SER A 87 2.58 7.27 -31.52
C SER A 87 3.36 7.85 -30.33
N ALA A 88 4.53 8.47 -30.54
CA ALA A 88 5.40 8.96 -29.47
C ALA A 88 4.69 9.90 -28.49
N ASP A 89 3.93 10.88 -28.98
CA ASP A 89 3.19 11.83 -28.16
C ASP A 89 2.08 11.15 -27.33
N SER A 90 1.43 10.14 -27.92
CA SER A 90 0.41 9.35 -27.24
C SER A 90 1.01 8.45 -26.16
N LEU A 91 2.16 7.83 -26.43
CA LEU A 91 2.89 7.00 -25.46
C LEU A 91 3.38 7.82 -24.27
N ARG A 92 3.89 9.03 -24.52
CA ARG A 92 4.29 9.96 -23.46
C ARG A 92 3.12 10.38 -22.57
N ALA A 93 1.94 10.60 -23.16
CA ALA A 93 0.74 10.96 -22.41
C ALA A 93 0.21 9.81 -21.53
N VAL A 94 0.40 8.56 -21.96
CA VAL A 94 -0.07 7.36 -21.24
C VAL A 94 0.97 6.83 -20.25
N PHE A 95 2.23 7.27 -20.35
CA PHE A 95 3.29 6.79 -19.47
C PHE A 95 3.01 7.19 -18.00
N PRO A 96 3.06 6.25 -17.05
CA PRO A 96 2.57 6.48 -15.69
C PRO A 96 3.50 7.34 -14.80
N PHE A 97 4.66 7.75 -15.31
CA PHE A 97 5.65 8.56 -14.58
C PHE A 97 5.96 9.86 -15.35
N PRO A 98 6.28 10.96 -14.64
CA PRO A 98 6.45 12.27 -15.27
C PRO A 98 7.72 12.40 -16.10
N GLU A 99 8.79 11.68 -15.71
CA GLU A 99 10.10 11.77 -16.36
C GLU A 99 10.70 10.39 -16.58
N LEU A 100 11.05 10.11 -17.84
CA LEU A 100 11.91 9.00 -18.20
C LEU A 100 13.32 9.52 -18.44
N HIS A 101 14.26 8.91 -17.76
CA HIS A 101 15.67 9.15 -17.91
C HIS A 101 16.32 7.95 -18.58
N CYS A 102 17.47 8.18 -19.19
CA CYS A 102 18.26 7.15 -19.82
C CYS A 102 19.75 7.36 -19.59
N GLU A 103 20.47 6.26 -19.45
CA GLU A 103 21.92 6.25 -19.31
C GLU A 103 22.53 5.20 -20.23
N PRO A 104 23.72 5.46 -20.81
CA PRO A 104 24.46 4.44 -21.54
C PRO A 104 24.91 3.34 -20.58
N GLY A 105 24.41 2.14 -20.80
CA GLY A 105 24.80 0.92 -20.10
C GLY A 105 26.14 0.38 -20.57
N LYS A 106 26.59 -0.68 -19.90
CA LYS A 106 27.76 -1.44 -20.34
C LYS A 106 27.39 -2.16 -21.65
N TRP A 107 28.33 -2.22 -22.58
CA TRP A 107 28.19 -2.95 -23.86
C TRP A 107 27.18 -2.37 -24.87
N GLY A 108 26.93 -1.07 -24.82
CA GLY A 108 26.09 -0.38 -25.82
C GLY A 108 24.59 -0.51 -25.58
N GLU A 109 24.19 -1.06 -24.43
CA GLU A 109 22.80 -1.03 -23.97
C GLU A 109 22.41 0.38 -23.52
N ILE A 110 21.13 0.74 -23.65
CA ILE A 110 20.58 1.95 -23.03
C ILE A 110 19.75 1.51 -21.84
N LEU A 111 20.11 1.98 -20.65
CA LEU A 111 19.33 1.81 -19.43
C LEU A 111 18.27 2.89 -19.40
N VAL A 112 17.00 2.50 -19.40
CA VAL A 112 15.88 3.43 -19.23
C VAL A 112 15.35 3.28 -17.81
N TYR A 113 15.19 4.41 -17.13
CA TYR A 113 14.71 4.44 -15.77
C TYR A 113 13.78 5.62 -15.51
N TYR A 114 12.94 5.47 -14.48
CA TYR A 114 11.99 6.50 -14.07
C TYR A 114 12.02 6.65 -12.55
N SER A 115 11.77 7.87 -12.09
CA SER A 115 11.68 8.18 -10.67
C SER A 115 10.23 8.05 -10.19
N GLY A 116 10.02 7.22 -9.17
CA GLY A 116 8.73 7.04 -8.51
C GLY A 116 8.84 7.16 -6.99
N LYS A 117 7.76 7.57 -6.32
CA LYS A 117 7.70 7.58 -4.85
C LYS A 117 7.61 6.15 -4.33
N ARG A 118 8.50 5.76 -3.42
CA ARG A 118 8.46 4.46 -2.76
C ARG A 118 7.68 4.55 -1.45
N GLY A 119 6.37 4.32 -1.52
CA GLY A 119 5.50 4.25 -0.34
C GLY A 119 5.46 5.55 0.47
N PRO A 120 5.07 5.51 1.76
CA PRO A 120 4.83 6.70 2.59
C PRO A 120 6.10 7.47 3.04
N GLY A 121 7.26 7.23 2.42
CA GLY A 121 8.52 7.93 2.72
C GLY A 121 9.02 8.81 1.55
N ASN A 122 10.00 9.68 1.82
CA ASN A 122 10.66 10.54 0.81
C ASN A 122 11.67 9.78 -0.08
N GLY A 123 11.63 8.45 -0.09
CA GLY A 123 12.53 7.63 -0.90
C GLY A 123 12.06 7.54 -2.34
N PHE A 124 12.92 7.91 -3.29
CA PHE A 124 12.70 7.65 -4.70
C PHE A 124 13.13 6.22 -5.02
N SER A 125 12.25 5.42 -5.61
CA SER A 125 12.62 4.17 -6.26
C SER A 125 12.85 4.42 -7.74
N VAL A 126 14.00 3.98 -8.23
CA VAL A 126 14.33 3.93 -9.65
C VAL A 126 13.84 2.59 -10.17
N GLY A 127 12.79 2.59 -11.00
CA GLY A 127 12.40 1.40 -11.74
C GLY A 127 13.31 1.26 -12.96
N TRP A 128 13.87 0.08 -13.19
CA TRP A 128 14.69 -0.20 -14.38
C TRP A 128 13.85 -0.94 -15.43
N SER A 129 14.01 -0.59 -16.69
CA SER A 129 13.71 -1.48 -17.80
C SER A 129 14.95 -1.51 -18.70
N GLY A 130 15.62 -2.65 -18.71
CA GLY A 130 16.76 -2.91 -19.59
C GLY A 130 16.36 -3.90 -20.66
N ILE A 131 16.62 -3.56 -21.93
CA ILE A 131 17.56 -4.23 -22.83
C ILE A 131 17.37 -3.61 -24.24
N GLY A 132 18.45 -3.03 -24.78
CA GLY A 132 18.82 -3.07 -26.20
C GLY A 132 17.96 -2.29 -27.22
N TYR A 133 18.16 -0.98 -27.31
CA TYR A 133 18.04 -0.30 -28.61
C TYR A 133 19.47 0.04 -29.05
N THR A 134 20.05 -0.83 -29.87
CA THR A 134 21.28 -0.51 -30.60
C THR A 134 20.97 0.70 -31.48
N GLY A 135 21.62 1.83 -31.20
CA GLY A 135 21.60 2.96 -32.12
C GLY A 135 22.20 2.53 -33.44
N GLU A 136 21.35 2.35 -34.45
CA GLU A 136 21.71 2.54 -35.84
C GLU A 136 21.31 3.96 -36.26
#